data_AF-A0A2H3AXP5-F1
#
_entry.id   AF-A0A2H3AXP5-F1
#
_cell.length_a   1.000
_cell.length_b   1.000
_cell.length_c   1.000
_cell.angle_alpha   90.00
_cell.angle_beta   90.00
_cell.angle_gamma   90.00
#
_symmetry.space_group_name_H-M   'P 1'
#
loop_
_entity.id
_entity.type
_entity.pdbx_description
1 polymer ?
#
loop_
_entity_poly.entity_id
_entity_poly.type
_entity_poly.pdbx_seq_one_letter_code
_entity_poly.pdbx_strand_id
1 'polypeptide(L)'
;MRCNTDVTSLSSGTAIKAVVLYISNYITKSSLKTHVVFEVIRDIFAKSSDVLQSHLPEKEKARRLVGKIVNLLAVKLELGAPMLAMYLLGHPDHYTDHKFIPFYWKTFVNDVRNYWTLPDEEQEGSDNVIIIRQGSNLHGFSPVMDYTLRNQQLLNLSLYDWV
;
A
#
# COMPACT_ATOMS: atom_id res chain seq x y z
N MET A 1 14.01 -26.68 13.79
CA MET A 1 12.76 -26.36 13.07
C MET A 1 12.04 -27.68 12.80
N ARG A 2 11.20 -28.13 13.74
CA ARG A 2 10.38 -29.34 13.56
C ARG A 2 8.94 -28.87 13.34
N CYS A 3 8.68 -28.35 12.15
CA CYS A 3 7.34 -28.00 11.72
C CYS A 3 6.75 -29.24 11.02
N ASN A 4 5.56 -29.65 11.45
CA ASN A 4 4.83 -30.77 10.89
C ASN A 4 4.40 -30.38 9.47
N THR A 5 5.20 -30.74 8.46
CA THR A 5 4.93 -30.40 7.07
C THR A 5 4.24 -31.59 6.45
N ASP A 6 2.98 -31.79 6.82
CA ASP A 6 2.17 -32.84 6.21
C ASP A 6 1.79 -32.38 4.80
N VAL A 7 2.34 -33.04 3.79
CA VAL A 7 2.15 -32.67 2.37
C VAL A 7 1.01 -33.48 1.81
N THR A 8 -0.13 -32.83 1.59
CA THR A 8 -1.29 -33.47 0.94
C THR A 8 -1.25 -33.22 -0.56
N SER A 9 -1.17 -34.29 -1.35
CA SER A 9 -1.28 -34.19 -2.81
C SER A 9 -2.72 -33.83 -3.22
N LEU A 10 -2.87 -32.73 -3.97
CA LEU A 10 -4.14 -32.34 -4.57
C LEU A 10 -4.22 -32.87 -6.01
N SER A 11 -4.96 -33.95 -6.22
CA SER A 11 -5.08 -34.63 -7.53
C SER A 11 -6.14 -34.06 -8.47
N SER A 12 -6.85 -32.99 -8.06
CA SER A 12 -7.91 -32.35 -8.84
C SER A 12 -7.64 -30.87 -9.07
N GLY A 13 -7.71 -30.41 -10.33
CA GLY A 13 -7.55 -29.01 -10.69
C GLY A 13 -8.56 -28.09 -9.99
N THR A 14 -9.78 -28.57 -9.73
CA THR A 14 -10.79 -27.83 -8.97
C THR A 14 -10.37 -27.64 -7.51
N ALA A 15 -9.79 -28.67 -6.89
CA ALA A 15 -9.31 -28.59 -5.51
C ALA A 15 -8.13 -27.62 -5.38
N ILE A 16 -7.19 -27.65 -6.33
CA ILE A 16 -6.08 -26.70 -6.40
C ILE A 16 -6.61 -25.27 -6.53
N LYS A 17 -7.55 -25.03 -7.45
CA LYS A 17 -8.15 -23.69 -7.65
C LYS A 17 -8.86 -23.19 -6.39
N ALA A 18 -9.59 -24.05 -5.69
CA ALA A 18 -10.27 -23.70 -4.44
C ALA A 18 -9.28 -23.33 -3.34
N VAL A 19 -8.20 -24.09 -3.17
CA VAL A 19 -7.15 -23.80 -2.17
C VAL A 19 -6.40 -22.52 -2.49
N VAL A 20 -5.99 -22.33 -3.75
CA VAL A 20 -5.32 -21.09 -4.18
C VAL A 20 -6.21 -19.88 -4.00
N LEU A 21 -7.50 -19.97 -4.36
CA LEU A 21 -8.47 -18.89 -4.16
C LEU A 21 -8.67 -18.59 -2.66
N TYR A 22 -8.76 -19.61 -1.82
CA TYR A 22 -8.89 -19.46 -0.38
C TYR A 22 -7.68 -18.77 0.25
N ILE A 23 -6.47 -19.24 -0.07
CA ILE A 23 -5.21 -18.64 0.38
C ILE A 23 -5.10 -17.21 -0.14
N SER A 24 -5.40 -16.98 -1.42
CA SER A 24 -5.36 -15.65 -2.02
C SER A 24 -6.33 -14.70 -1.33
N ASN A 25 -7.59 -15.10 -1.13
CA ASN A 25 -8.58 -14.29 -0.41
C ASN A 25 -8.17 -13.97 1.03
N TYR A 26 -7.44 -14.88 1.68
CA TYR A 26 -6.93 -14.67 3.01
C TYR A 26 -5.76 -13.68 3.02
N ILE A 27 -4.81 -13.82 2.09
CA ILE A 27 -3.66 -12.93 1.94
C ILE A 27 -4.09 -11.52 1.47
N THR A 28 -5.04 -11.45 0.54
CA THR A 28 -5.54 -10.17 -0.02
C THR A 28 -6.61 -9.52 0.85
N LYS A 29 -6.95 -10.13 2.01
CA LYS A 29 -7.89 -9.53 2.96
C LYS A 29 -7.39 -8.13 3.30
N SER A 30 -8.20 -7.13 2.94
CA SER A 30 -7.78 -5.74 2.97
C SER A 30 -7.23 -5.36 4.34
N SER A 31 -6.06 -4.72 4.35
CA SER A 31 -5.49 -4.11 5.53
C SER A 31 -6.53 -3.19 6.20
N LEU A 32 -6.44 -3.06 7.53
CA LEU A 32 -7.35 -2.22 8.28
C LEU A 32 -7.39 -0.81 7.69
N LYS A 33 -8.58 -0.35 7.31
CA LYS A 33 -8.74 0.99 6.74
C LYS A 33 -8.29 2.02 7.78
N THR A 34 -7.54 3.03 7.34
CA THR A 34 -6.95 4.08 8.20
C THR A 34 -7.97 4.71 9.16
N HIS A 35 -9.22 4.90 8.75
CA HIS A 35 -10.28 5.44 9.61
C HIS A 35 -10.59 4.54 10.81
N VAL A 36 -10.49 3.22 10.67
CA VAL A 36 -10.73 2.27 11.77
C VAL A 36 -9.59 2.33 12.79
N VAL A 37 -8.35 2.53 12.33
CA VAL A 37 -7.20 2.77 13.23
C VAL A 37 -7.47 4.02 14.08
N PHE A 38 -7.87 5.12 13.44
CA PHE A 38 -8.18 6.36 14.15
C PHE A 38 -9.38 6.24 15.10
N GLU A 39 -10.41 5.49 14.71
CA GLU A 39 -11.55 5.20 15.57
C GLU A 39 -11.12 4.45 16.84
N VAL A 40 -10.29 3.41 16.71
CA VAL A 40 -9.77 2.63 17.84
C VAL A 40 -8.95 3.49 18.80
N ILE A 41 -8.08 4.35 18.27
CA ILE A 41 -7.28 5.28 19.09
C ILE A 41 -8.22 6.22 19.85
N ARG A 42 -9.17 6.86 19.17
CA ARG A 42 -10.13 7.79 19.79
C ARG A 42 -10.93 7.12 20.90
N ASP A 43 -11.44 5.92 20.64
CA ASP A 43 -12.22 5.14 21.60
C ASP A 43 -11.44 4.85 22.88
N ILE A 44 -10.16 4.52 22.76
CA ILE A 44 -9.33 4.20 23.91
C ILE A 44 -8.95 5.44 24.70
N PHE A 45 -8.67 6.56 24.03
CA PHE A 45 -8.45 7.83 24.70
C PHE A 45 -9.69 8.28 25.48
N ALA A 46 -10.89 8.12 24.91
CA ALA A 46 -12.14 8.45 25.58
C ALA A 46 -12.42 7.53 26.79
N LYS A 47 -12.11 6.23 26.67
CA LYS A 47 -12.38 5.22 27.70
C LYS A 47 -11.28 5.10 28.78
N SER A 48 -10.11 5.69 28.56
CA SER A 48 -8.94 5.58 29.46
C SER A 48 -8.65 6.87 30.24
N SER A 49 -9.68 7.66 30.54
CA SER A 49 -9.54 8.88 31.35
C SER A 49 -8.96 8.58 32.74
N ASP A 50 -9.28 7.42 33.30
CA ASP A 50 -8.73 6.86 34.53
C ASP A 50 -7.20 6.69 34.49
N VAL A 51 -6.67 6.15 33.39
CA VAL A 51 -5.23 5.94 33.19
C VAL A 51 -4.54 7.29 32.99
N LEU A 52 -5.16 8.20 32.23
CA LEU A 52 -4.63 9.54 31.99
C LEU A 52 -4.54 10.35 33.29
N GLN A 53 -5.58 10.29 34.13
CA GLN A 53 -5.68 10.99 35.41
C GLN A 53 -4.94 10.28 36.57
N SER A 54 -4.44 9.06 36.36
CA SER A 54 -3.69 8.33 37.39
C SER A 54 -2.39 9.03 37.80
N HIS A 55 -1.90 8.76 39.01
CA HIS A 55 -0.59 9.22 39.49
C HIS A 55 0.59 8.35 39.02
N LEU A 56 0.37 7.48 38.02
CA LEU A 56 1.42 6.63 37.47
C LEU A 56 2.49 7.47 36.76
N PRO A 57 3.75 6.97 36.70
CA PRO A 57 4.76 7.54 35.84
C PRO A 57 4.28 7.59 34.38
N GLU A 58 4.62 8.65 33.66
CA GLU A 58 4.15 8.90 32.30
C GLU A 58 4.48 7.74 31.34
N LYS A 59 5.67 7.13 31.49
CA LYS A 59 6.09 5.94 30.75
C LYS A 59 5.14 4.75 30.95
N GLU A 60 4.66 4.55 32.18
CA GLU A 60 3.73 3.46 32.49
C GLU A 60 2.32 3.75 31.98
N LYS A 61 1.89 5.02 31.98
CA LYS A 61 0.63 5.44 31.32
C LYS A 61 0.68 5.16 29.82
N ALA A 62 1.76 5.57 29.15
CA ALA A 62 1.95 5.36 27.72
C ALA A 62 1.97 3.86 27.38
N ARG A 63 2.70 3.06 28.15
CA ARG A 63 2.75 1.60 27.97
C ARG A 63 1.36 0.95 28.08
N ARG A 64 0.56 1.38 29.06
CA ARG A 64 -0.82 0.88 29.25
C ARG A 64 -1.76 1.33 28.12
N LEU A 65 -1.67 2.59 27.68
CA LEU A 65 -2.46 3.11 26.56
C LEU A 65 -2.15 2.38 25.26
N VAL A 66 -0.85 2.28 24.92
CA VAL A 66 -0.40 1.55 23.73
C VAL A 66 -0.83 0.08 23.81
N GLY A 67 -0.71 -0.56 24.98
CA GLY A 67 -1.18 -1.93 25.18
C GLY A 67 -2.68 -2.09 24.91
N LYS A 68 -3.52 -1.17 25.42
CA LYS A 68 -4.96 -1.17 25.13
C LYS A 68 -5.23 -0.97 23.62
N ILE A 69 -4.48 -0.07 22.97
CA ILE A 69 -4.60 0.23 21.52
C ILE A 69 -4.25 -1.00 20.70
N VAL A 70 -3.10 -1.61 20.95
CA VAL A 70 -2.66 -2.80 20.23
C VAL A 70 -3.60 -3.97 20.45
N ASN A 71 -4.11 -4.18 21.68
CA ASN A 71 -5.04 -5.27 21.95
C ASN A 71 -6.38 -5.08 21.22
N LEU A 72 -6.93 -3.86 21.19
CA LEU A 72 -8.17 -3.58 20.48
C LEU A 72 -7.96 -3.59 18.96
N LEU A 73 -6.82 -3.08 18.49
CA LEU A 73 -6.41 -3.17 17.09
C LEU A 73 -6.24 -4.62 16.69
N ALA A 74 -5.63 -5.50 17.49
CA ALA A 74 -5.44 -6.91 17.16
C ALA A 74 -6.76 -7.72 17.09
N VAL A 75 -7.84 -7.23 17.71
CA VAL A 75 -9.18 -7.81 17.53
C VAL A 75 -9.84 -7.27 16.25
N LYS A 76 -9.55 -6.02 15.89
CA LYS A 76 -10.11 -5.34 14.70
C LYS A 76 -9.34 -5.66 13.41
N LEU A 77 -8.04 -5.83 13.52
CA LEU A 77 -7.13 -6.40 12.54
C LEU A 77 -7.18 -7.90 12.78
N GLU A 78 -7.80 -8.64 11.88
CA GLU A 78 -7.53 -10.08 11.79
C GLU A 78 -6.10 -10.30 11.25
N LEU A 79 -5.07 -9.76 11.92
CA LEU A 79 -3.69 -10.09 11.61
C LEU A 79 -3.44 -11.50 12.10
N GLY A 80 -2.99 -12.37 11.20
CA GLY A 80 -2.51 -13.69 11.60
C GLY A 80 -1.41 -13.53 12.65
N ALA A 81 -1.51 -14.24 13.77
CA ALA A 81 -0.46 -14.33 14.78
C ALA A 81 0.95 -14.60 14.18
N PRO A 82 1.10 -15.38 13.08
CA PRO A 82 2.39 -15.53 12.40
C PRO A 82 2.97 -14.23 11.82
N MET A 83 2.13 -13.34 11.29
CA MET A 83 2.56 -12.05 10.72
C MET A 83 3.07 -11.11 11.82
N LEU A 84 2.37 -11.07 12.96
CA LEU A 84 2.81 -10.32 14.14
C LEU A 84 4.14 -10.85 14.69
N ALA A 85 4.28 -12.17 14.80
CA ALA A 85 5.52 -12.80 15.25
C ALA A 85 6.69 -12.48 14.30
N MET A 86 6.47 -12.56 12.98
CA MET A 86 7.46 -12.17 11.97
C MET A 86 7.93 -10.72 12.14
N TYR A 87 6.99 -9.80 12.33
CA TYR A 87 7.30 -8.38 12.50
C TYR A 87 8.08 -8.13 13.79
N LEU A 88 7.70 -8.75 14.91
CA LEU A 88 8.39 -8.63 16.19
C LEU A 88 9.81 -9.22 16.17
N LEU A 89 10.04 -10.24 15.35
CA LEU A 89 11.36 -10.86 15.14
C LEU A 89 12.21 -10.12 14.09
N GLY A 90 11.69 -9.05 13.47
CA GLY A 90 12.40 -8.27 12.47
C GLY A 90 12.57 -8.97 11.12
N HIS A 91 11.72 -9.96 10.80
CA HIS A 91 11.75 -10.63 9.51
C HIS A 91 11.08 -9.78 8.43
N PRO A 92 11.58 -9.82 7.17
CA PRO A 92 11.01 -9.06 6.07
C PRO A 92 9.62 -9.61 5.72
N ASP A 93 8.65 -8.73 5.52
CA ASP A 93 7.25 -9.06 5.21
C ASP A 93 7.02 -9.51 3.76
N HIS A 94 8.03 -9.40 2.91
CA HIS A 94 8.01 -9.88 1.54
C HIS A 94 9.41 -10.35 1.11
N TYR A 95 9.44 -11.39 0.28
CA TYR A 95 10.63 -11.83 -0.44
C TYR A 95 10.34 -11.62 -1.92
N THR A 96 11.18 -10.83 -2.59
CA THR A 96 11.06 -10.63 -4.03
C THR A 96 12.40 -10.77 -4.70
N ASP A 97 12.45 -11.56 -5.77
CA ASP A 97 13.64 -11.71 -6.62
C ASP A 97 13.84 -10.45 -7.49
N HIS A 98 12.74 -9.76 -7.81
CA HIS A 98 12.73 -8.56 -8.63
C HIS A 98 11.93 -7.44 -7.97
N LYS A 99 12.42 -6.20 -8.08
CA LYS A 99 11.69 -5.01 -7.65
C LYS A 99 11.04 -4.39 -8.87
N PHE A 100 9.72 -4.35 -8.87
CA PHE A 100 8.97 -3.64 -9.90
C PHE A 100 8.81 -2.17 -9.48
N ILE A 101 8.98 -1.27 -10.45
CA ILE A 101 8.75 0.15 -10.24
C ILE A 101 7.35 0.47 -10.80
N PRO A 102 6.52 1.23 -10.07
CA PRO A 102 5.23 1.67 -10.58
C PRO A 102 5.41 2.46 -11.89
N PHE A 103 4.95 1.90 -12.99
CA PHE A 103 4.99 2.53 -14.30
C PHE A 103 3.57 2.85 -14.80
N TYR A 104 3.24 4.14 -14.87
CA TYR A 104 1.94 4.64 -15.31
C TYR A 104 1.81 4.64 -16.84
N TRP A 105 1.88 3.44 -17.44
CA TRP A 105 1.88 3.21 -18.89
C TRP A 105 0.81 3.99 -19.65
N LYS A 106 -0.43 4.02 -19.15
CA LYS A 106 -1.56 4.67 -19.84
C LYS A 106 -1.29 6.15 -20.12
N THR A 107 -0.71 6.86 -19.16
CA THR A 107 -0.44 8.29 -19.29
C THR A 107 0.58 8.56 -20.40
N PHE A 108 1.64 7.75 -20.50
CA PHE A 108 2.60 7.85 -21.60
C PHE A 108 2.00 7.49 -22.96
N VAL A 109 1.18 6.44 -23.03
CA VAL A 109 0.53 6.03 -24.28
C VAL A 109 -0.49 7.05 -24.75
N ASN A 110 -1.26 7.64 -23.83
CA ASN A 110 -2.23 8.68 -24.16
C ASN A 110 -1.54 9.94 -24.69
N ASP A 111 -0.43 10.36 -24.08
CA ASP A 111 0.35 11.51 -24.55
C ASP A 111 0.93 11.28 -25.95
N VAL A 112 1.51 10.10 -26.20
CA VAL A 112 1.94 9.70 -27.54
C VAL A 112 0.75 9.69 -28.49
N ARG A 113 -0.35 8.98 -28.16
CA ARG A 113 -1.53 8.91 -29.02
C ARG A 113 -2.03 10.29 -29.41
N ASN A 114 -2.14 11.23 -28.47
CA ASN A 114 -2.57 12.61 -28.73
C ASN A 114 -1.76 13.33 -29.81
N TYR A 115 -0.49 12.99 -30.00
CA TYR A 115 0.34 13.54 -31.08
C TYR A 115 -0.03 12.97 -32.46
N TRP A 116 -0.54 11.74 -32.50
CA TRP A 116 -0.90 11.00 -33.73
C TRP A 116 -2.41 10.84 -33.96
N THR A 117 -3.29 11.19 -33.02
CA THR A 117 -4.74 11.01 -33.19
C THR A 117 -5.32 11.97 -34.22
N LEU A 118 -6.14 11.42 -35.12
CA LEU A 118 -7.01 12.21 -36.00
C LEU A 118 -8.21 12.74 -35.19
N PRO A 119 -8.87 13.84 -35.60
CA PRO A 119 -9.88 14.57 -34.80
C PRO A 119 -11.10 13.77 -34.32
N ASP A 120 -11.32 12.56 -34.83
CA ASP A 120 -12.58 11.80 -34.69
C ASP A 120 -12.50 10.59 -33.74
N GLU A 121 -11.36 10.34 -33.08
CA GLU A 121 -11.25 9.27 -32.07
C GLU A 121 -11.54 9.80 -30.65
N GLU A 122 -12.48 9.17 -29.95
CA GLU A 122 -12.80 9.50 -28.55
C GLU A 122 -11.55 9.30 -27.67
N GLN A 123 -11.08 10.39 -27.04
CA GLN A 123 -9.99 10.30 -26.06
C GLN A 123 -10.46 9.49 -24.84
N GLU A 124 -9.84 8.31 -24.63
CA GLU A 124 -10.07 7.48 -23.45
C GLU A 124 -9.55 8.16 -22.18
N GLY A 125 -10.42 8.97 -21.53
CA GLY A 125 -10.27 9.45 -20.16
C GLY A 125 -9.18 10.50 -19.95
N SER A 126 -9.47 11.51 -19.12
CA SER A 126 -8.47 12.49 -18.71
C SER A 126 -7.46 11.87 -17.74
N ASP A 127 -6.16 12.00 -18.04
CA ASP A 127 -5.10 11.66 -17.09
C ASP A 127 -5.16 12.61 -15.88
N ASN A 128 -5.00 12.04 -14.68
CA ASN A 128 -4.93 12.83 -13.45
C ASN A 128 -3.61 13.60 -13.41
N VAL A 129 -3.68 14.93 -13.31
CA VAL A 129 -2.51 15.80 -13.17
C VAL A 129 -2.40 16.36 -11.75
N ILE A 130 -1.17 16.53 -11.29
CA ILE A 130 -0.88 17.25 -10.04
C ILE A 130 -0.93 18.74 -10.34
N ILE A 131 -1.75 19.49 -9.61
CA ILE A 131 -1.83 20.94 -9.82
C ILE A 131 -0.83 21.63 -8.90
N ILE A 132 0.12 22.35 -9.50
CA ILE A 132 1.14 23.14 -8.81
C ILE A 132 0.83 24.62 -9.02
N ARG A 133 0.83 25.40 -7.92
CA ARG A 133 0.63 26.85 -7.95
C ARG A 133 1.97 27.57 -7.81
N GLN A 134 2.39 28.30 -8.84
CA GLN A 134 3.51 29.23 -8.77
C GLN A 134 2.97 30.67 -8.89
N GLY A 135 2.94 31.38 -7.77
CA GLY A 135 2.39 32.73 -7.70
C GLY A 135 0.89 32.77 -8.01
N SER A 136 0.51 33.52 -9.04
CA SER A 136 -0.86 33.63 -9.54
C SER A 136 -1.28 32.52 -10.51
N ASN A 137 -0.31 31.75 -11.03
CA ASN A 137 -0.55 30.80 -12.12
C ASN A 137 -0.64 29.37 -11.60
N LEU A 138 -1.57 28.61 -12.18
CA LEU A 138 -1.79 27.18 -11.93
C LEU A 138 -1.24 26.38 -13.10
N HIS A 139 -0.36 25.43 -12.82
CA HIS A 139 0.23 24.53 -13.81
C HIS A 139 -0.16 23.10 -13.48
N GLY A 140 -0.65 22.37 -14.48
CA GLY A 140 -0.82 20.92 -14.39
C GLY A 140 0.51 20.23 -14.62
N PHE A 141 0.86 19.31 -13.73
CA PHE A 141 2.08 18.53 -13.78
C PHE A 141 1.73 17.05 -13.95
N SER A 142 2.29 16.43 -14.97
CA SER A 142 2.16 14.99 -15.25
C SER A 142 3.53 14.33 -15.19
N PRO A 143 3.65 13.08 -14.69
CA PRO A 143 4.89 12.32 -14.73
C PRO A 143 5.49 12.17 -16.15
N VAL A 144 4.67 12.32 -17.19
CA VAL A 144 5.14 12.30 -18.59
C VAL A 144 6.02 13.51 -18.90
N MET A 145 5.74 14.67 -18.29
CA MET A 145 6.50 15.90 -18.51
C MET A 145 7.95 15.76 -18.05
N ASP A 146 8.20 15.00 -16.99
CA ASP A 146 9.55 14.74 -16.49
C ASP A 146 10.41 14.04 -17.54
N TYR A 147 9.84 13.05 -18.24
CA TYR A 147 10.55 12.38 -19.32
C TYR A 147 10.64 13.27 -20.57
N THR A 148 9.58 13.96 -20.98
CA THR A 148 9.58 14.74 -22.23
C THR A 148 10.40 16.03 -22.15
N LEU A 149 10.46 16.67 -20.98
CA LEU A 149 11.21 17.91 -20.73
C LEU A 149 12.57 17.69 -20.05
N ARG A 150 13.09 16.45 -20.11
CA ARG A 150 14.39 16.09 -19.52
C ARG A 150 15.55 16.89 -20.12
N ASN A 151 16.59 17.09 -19.33
CA ASN A 151 17.81 17.80 -19.75
C ASN A 151 18.48 17.10 -20.95
N GLN A 152 19.21 17.85 -21.77
CA GLN A 152 19.94 17.36 -22.95
C GLN A 152 20.89 16.20 -22.63
N GLN A 153 21.47 16.19 -21.43
CA GLN A 153 22.35 15.11 -20.95
C GLN A 153 21.65 13.75 -20.79
N LEU A 154 20.31 13.74 -20.72
CA LEU A 154 19.47 12.56 -20.48
C LEU A 154 18.70 12.13 -21.74
N LEU A 155 18.98 12.73 -22.90
CA LEU A 155 18.29 12.43 -24.15
C LEU A 155 18.50 10.99 -24.62
N ASN A 156 19.67 10.42 -24.31
CA ASN A 156 20.03 9.04 -24.65
C ASN A 156 19.31 7.98 -23.80
N LEU A 157 18.72 8.36 -22.67
CA LEU A 157 17.96 7.44 -21.83
C LEU A 157 16.62 7.11 -22.49
N SER A 158 16.34 5.81 -22.61
CA SER A 158 15.02 5.34 -23.00
C SER A 158 14.03 5.55 -21.86
N LEU A 159 12.73 5.48 -22.15
CA LEU A 159 11.69 5.55 -21.11
C LEU A 159 11.83 4.41 -20.11
N TYR A 160 12.32 3.25 -20.55
CA TYR A 160 12.58 2.11 -19.68
C TYR A 160 13.70 2.38 -18.69
N ASP A 161 14.77 3.06 -19.12
CA ASP A 161 15.90 3.41 -18.25
C ASP A 161 15.62 4.64 -17.37
N TRP A 162 14.58 5.42 -17.71
CA TRP A 162 14.14 6.60 -16.96
C TRP A 162 13.34 6.27 -15.71
N VAL A 163 12.53 5.20 -15.76
CA VAL A 163 11.59 4.79 -14.70
C VAL A 163 12.28 3.86 -13.72
#